data_AF-A0A7Z0Q0L1-F1
#
_entry.id   AF-A0A7Z0Q0L1-F1
#
_cell.length_a   1.000
_cell.length_b   1.000
_cell.length_c   1.000
_cell.angle_alpha   90.00
_cell.angle_beta   90.00
_cell.angle_gamma   90.00
#
_symmetry.space_group_name_H-M   'P 1'
#
loop_
_entity.id
_entity.type
_entity.pdbx_description
1 polymer ?
#
loop_
_entity_poly.entity_id
_entity_poly.type
_entity_poly.pdbx_seq_one_letter_code
_entity_poly.pdbx_strand_id
1 'polypeptide(L)' 'PVVSLFAPVVPAGRWRPWGVPHVLLGDQGAPCADSRARTCPVPGHPCLDTVTALDVLTAVEKVMVSR' A
#
# COMPACT_ATOMS: atom_id res chain seq x y z
N PRO A 1 9.31 12.24 -0.49
CA PRO A 1 8.07 11.69 -1.11
C PRO A 1 8.17 10.16 -1.13
N VAL A 2 7.06 9.44 -0.94
CA VAL A 2 7.06 7.97 -0.87
C VAL A 2 5.87 7.38 -1.62
N VAL A 3 6.10 6.36 -2.44
CA VAL A 3 5.05 5.45 -2.90
C VAL A 3 5.24 4.14 -2.13
N SER A 4 4.22 3.72 -1.38
CA SER A 4 4.30 2.53 -0.53
C SER A 4 3.33 1.46 -1.02
N LEU A 5 3.87 0.29 -1.38
CA LEU A 5 3.09 -0.94 -1.52
C LEU A 5 2.70 -1.39 -0.11
N PHE A 6 1.42 -1.33 0.24
CA PHE A 6 0.96 -1.45 1.63
C PHE A 6 -0.01 -2.63 1.81
N ALA A 7 0.49 -3.70 2.44
CA ALA A 7 -0.35 -4.80 2.90
C ALA A 7 -1.12 -4.38 4.18
N PRO A 8 -2.46 -4.50 4.22
CA PRO A 8 -3.28 -3.92 5.29
C PRO A 8 -3.29 -4.75 6.59
N VAL A 9 -2.31 -5.65 6.82
CA VAL A 9 -2.24 -6.47 8.04
C VAL A 9 -2.19 -5.63 9.33
N VAL A 10 -1.85 -4.36 9.19
CA VAL A 10 -1.97 -3.31 10.19
C VAL A 10 -2.59 -2.06 9.55
N PRO A 11 -3.30 -1.22 10.31
CA PRO A 11 -3.99 -0.07 9.74
C PRO A 11 -3.00 1.00 9.26
N ALA A 12 -3.23 1.49 8.04
CA ALA A 12 -2.42 2.54 7.41
C ALA A 12 -2.27 3.79 8.29
N GLY A 13 -3.32 4.18 9.02
CA GLY A 13 -3.30 5.34 9.91
C GLY A 13 -2.20 5.31 10.98
N ARG A 14 -1.69 4.11 11.33
CA ARG A 14 -0.61 3.94 12.32
C ARG A 14 0.77 3.66 11.72
N TRP A 15 0.84 3.22 10.45
CA TRP A 15 2.07 2.66 9.85
C TRP A 15 2.45 3.26 8.49
N ARG A 16 1.64 4.15 7.92
CA ARG A 16 1.98 4.86 6.69
C ARG A 16 3.20 5.78 6.89
N PRO A 17 3.90 6.19 5.82
CA PRO A 17 5.00 7.15 5.89
C PRO A 17 4.59 8.42 6.67
N TRP A 18 5.38 8.77 7.68
CA TRP A 18 5.10 9.88 8.59
C TRP A 18 5.73 11.18 8.12
N GLY A 19 4.97 12.28 8.15
CA GLY A 19 5.50 13.63 7.90
C GLY A 19 5.98 13.91 6.47
N VAL A 20 5.65 13.04 5.50
CA VAL A 20 6.05 13.20 4.09
C VAL A 20 4.88 12.98 3.14
N PRO A 21 4.84 13.67 1.99
CA PRO A 21 3.90 13.35 0.92
C PRO A 21 4.04 11.87 0.52
N HIS A 22 2.92 11.16 0.49
CA HIS A 22 2.91 9.74 0.16
C HIS A 22 1.63 9.31 -0.55
N VAL A 23 1.75 8.21 -1.31
CA VAL A 23 0.65 7.43 -1.85
C VAL A 23 0.79 6.00 -1.35
N LEU A 24 -0.31 5.40 -0.88
CA LEU A 24 -0.39 3.98 -0.57
C LEU A 24 -1.05 3.25 -1.74
N LEU A 25 -0.45 2.15 -2.17
CA LEU A 25 -0.97 1.25 -3.20
C LEU A 25 -1.25 -0.11 -2.59
N GLY A 26 -2.27 -0.79 -3.10
CA GLY A 26 -2.75 -2.07 -2.60
C GLY A 26 -4.16 -1.99 -2.03
N ASP A 27 -4.88 -3.11 -2.05
CA ASP A 27 -6.24 -3.21 -1.56
C ASP A 27 -6.28 -3.21 -0.03
N GLN A 28 -6.84 -2.14 0.54
CA GLN A 28 -7.00 -1.98 1.98
C GLN A 28 -8.17 -2.79 2.56
N GLY A 29 -9.05 -3.32 1.71
CA GLY A 29 -10.15 -4.21 2.07
C GLY A 29 -9.82 -5.70 1.94
N ALA A 30 -8.58 -6.05 1.57
CA ALA A 30 -8.18 -7.43 1.34
C ALA A 30 -8.37 -8.29 2.61
N PRO A 31 -8.57 -9.63 2.49
CA PRO A 31 -8.88 -10.49 3.64
C PRO A 31 -7.80 -10.57 4.73
N CYS A 32 -6.59 -10.09 4.44
CA CYS A 32 -5.51 -10.00 5.42
C CYS A 32 -5.57 -8.72 6.29
N ALA A 33 -6.52 -7.81 6.04
CA ALA A 33 -6.65 -6.56 6.77
C ALA A 33 -6.78 -6.77 8.29
N ASP A 34 -6.05 -5.99 9.07
CA ASP A 34 -6.01 -6.00 10.55
C ASP A 34 -5.69 -7.36 11.21
N SER A 35 -5.29 -8.36 10.43
CA SER A 35 -4.98 -9.71 10.93
C SER A 35 -3.67 -9.79 11.71
N ARG A 36 -2.77 -8.81 11.55
CA ARG A 36 -1.37 -8.85 12.00
C ARG A 36 -0.59 -10.08 11.52
N ALA A 37 -1.04 -10.70 10.42
CA ALA A 37 -0.42 -11.90 9.89
C ALA A 37 1.04 -11.62 9.45
N ARG A 38 1.97 -12.44 9.97
CA ARG A 38 3.39 -12.41 9.55
C ARG A 38 3.65 -13.27 8.32
N THR A 39 2.80 -14.27 8.11
CA THR A 39 2.76 -15.12 6.92
C THR A 39 1.39 -14.93 6.29
N CYS A 40 1.32 -14.67 4.99
CA CYS A 40 0.04 -14.36 4.35
C CYS A 40 -0.91 -15.57 4.45
N PRO A 41 -2.14 -15.39 4.96
CA PRO A 41 -3.11 -16.49 5.08
C PRO A 41 -3.87 -16.76 3.77
N VAL A 42 -3.69 -15.91 2.75
CA VAL A 42 -4.41 -15.99 1.48
C VAL A 42 -3.40 -16.20 0.34
N PRO A 43 -3.61 -17.20 -0.54
CA PRO A 43 -2.78 -17.39 -1.72
C PRO A 43 -2.76 -16.15 -2.63
N GLY A 44 -1.64 -15.92 -3.31
CA GLY A 44 -1.53 -14.90 -4.36
C GLY A 44 -1.26 -13.47 -3.88
N HIS A 45 -1.43 -13.17 -2.59
CA HIS A 45 -1.36 -11.81 -2.04
C HIS A 45 -2.34 -10.83 -2.70
N PRO A 46 -3.67 -11.05 -2.58
CA PRO A 46 -4.70 -10.20 -3.18
C PRO A 46 -4.64 -8.73 -2.72
N CYS A 47 -3.94 -8.45 -1.61
CA CYS A 47 -3.67 -7.09 -1.17
C CYS A 47 -2.72 -6.31 -2.09
N LEU A 48 -1.91 -6.98 -2.91
CA LEU A 48 -0.88 -6.35 -3.76
C LEU A 48 -0.81 -6.88 -5.19
N ASP A 49 -1.37 -8.06 -5.49
CA ASP A 49 -1.24 -8.71 -6.81
C ASP A 49 -1.93 -7.98 -7.96
N THR A 50 -2.85 -7.07 -7.65
CA THR A 50 -3.52 -6.19 -8.61
C THR A 50 -2.73 -4.91 -8.91
N VAL A 51 -1.68 -4.61 -8.14
CA VAL A 51 -0.89 -3.40 -8.35
C VAL A 51 0.02 -3.56 -9.57
N THR A 52 -0.21 -2.74 -10.58
CA THR A 52 0.56 -2.75 -11.83
C THR A 52 1.73 -1.78 -11.78
N ALA A 53 2.68 -1.93 -12.71
CA ALA A 53 3.75 -0.95 -12.89
C ALA A 53 3.22 0.44 -13.27
N LEU A 54 2.10 0.51 -13.99
CA LEU A 54 1.47 1.77 -14.35
C LEU A 54 0.91 2.49 -13.12
N ASP A 55 0.30 1.75 -12.18
CA ASP A 55 -0.18 2.33 -10.91
C ASP A 55 0.95 2.95 -10.11
N VAL A 56 2.12 2.30 -10.10
CA VAL A 56 3.32 2.83 -9.45
C VAL A 56 3.79 4.11 -10.15
N LEU A 57 3.87 4.13 -11.48
CA LEU A 57 4.27 5.33 -12.23
C LEU A 57 3.34 6.51 -11.94
N THR A 58 2.02 6.29 -12.03
CA THR A 58 1.02 7.32 -11.73
C THR A 58 1.12 7.80 -10.27
N ALA A 59 1.38 6.91 -9.32
CA ALA A 59 1.59 7.29 -7.92
C ALA A 59 2.85 8.13 -7.72
N VAL A 60 3.94 7.81 -8.44
CA VAL A 60 5.18 8.58 -8.43
C VAL A 60 4.93 9.98 -8.98
N GLU A 61 4.30 10.10 -10.15
CA GLU A 61 3.95 11.40 -10.74
C GLU A 61 3.12 12.25 -9.76
N LYS A 62 2.10 11.65 -9.16
CA LYS A 62 1.23 12.32 -8.17
C LYS A 62 2.00 12.85 -6.96
N VAL A 63 2.89 12.04 -6.39
CA VAL A 63 3.62 12.43 -5.17
C VAL A 63 4.75 13.44 -5.45
N MET A 64 5.23 13.53 -6.69
CA MET A 64 6.25 14.52 -7.10
C MET A 64 5.67 15.91 -7.36
N VAL A 65 4.40 16.01 -7.77
CA VAL A 65 3.70 17.29 -8.02
C VAL A 65 3.16 17.93 -6.73
N SER A 66 3.01 17.16 -5.66
CA SER A 66 2.53 17.65 -4.35
C SER A 66 3.63 18.36 -3.51
N ARG A 67 4.55 19.07 -4.17
CA ARG A 67 5.64 19.82 -3.52
C ARG A 67 5.18 21.19 -3.04
#